data_AF-E5BEY0-F1
#
_entry.id   AF-E5BEY0-F1
#
_cell.length_a   1.000
_cell.length_b   1.000
_cell.length_c   1.000
_cell.angle_alpha   90.00
_cell.angle_beta   90.00
_cell.angle_gamma   90.00
#
_symmetry.space_group_name_H-M   'P 1'
#
loop_
_entity.id
_entity.type
_entity.pdbx_description
1 polymer ?
#
loop_
_entity_poly.entity_id
_entity_poly.type
_entity_poly.pdbx_seq_one_letter_code
_entity_poly.pdbx_strand_id
1 'polypeptide(L)'
;MNIELKIEDDDIKLYLPNTHSIDFIKSLVKKIRENDVQVILTDRLSIDQNRLIWVLCHEYGELLGYTREEMRGILENEFCNEREIEYFSISPHKENACSMEIATEFIQFIIEHSIKMGVNLIIHEGKGPLMKRKQARDVVPDIRRFVLACLLNKTCAVCGRKNVELHHWDPIGSFGYEHDDGLQTRFISLCGEHHSEFHLIGAEEFERRYHLQGIWLSVNLVIALKKVYPWHFKGFKKEKYIKSLEVKNDERRNHKLKKDNL
;
A
#
# COMPACT_ATOMS: atom_id res chain seq x y z
N MET A 1 24.29 -10.78 12.00
CA MET A 1 25.75 -10.89 12.03
C MET A 1 26.24 -10.54 10.64
N ASN A 2 26.96 -9.43 10.48
CA ASN A 2 27.47 -9.02 9.16
C ASN A 2 28.89 -9.56 9.02
N ILE A 3 29.04 -10.69 8.34
CA ILE A 3 30.33 -11.23 7.92
C ILE A 3 30.41 -11.03 6.41
N GLU A 4 31.49 -10.43 5.95
CA GLU A 4 31.77 -10.34 4.51
C GLU A 4 32.66 -11.54 4.13
N LEU A 5 32.26 -12.27 3.08
CA LEU A 5 33.01 -13.39 2.53
C LEU A 5 33.57 -12.97 1.17
N LYS A 6 34.88 -13.12 0.98
CA LYS A 6 35.57 -12.95 -0.31
C LYS A 6 36.29 -14.24 -0.68
N ILE A 7 36.27 -14.57 -1.97
CA ILE A 7 36.99 -15.70 -2.55
C ILE A 7 37.99 -15.11 -3.56
N GLU A 8 39.29 -15.31 -3.33
CA GLU A 8 40.38 -14.82 -4.18
C GLU A 8 41.34 -16.00 -4.44
N ASP A 9 41.50 -16.42 -5.70
CA ASP A 9 42.48 -17.44 -6.13
C ASP A 9 42.55 -18.70 -5.22
N ASP A 10 41.38 -19.22 -4.83
CA ASP A 10 41.14 -20.35 -3.89
C ASP A 10 41.22 -20.04 -2.38
N ASP A 11 41.61 -18.83 -1.98
CA ASP A 11 41.57 -18.39 -0.58
C ASP A 11 40.20 -17.82 -0.20
N ILE A 12 39.62 -18.33 0.88
CA ILE A 12 38.39 -17.79 1.50
C ILE A 12 38.79 -16.83 2.63
N LYS A 13 38.42 -15.55 2.48
CA LYS A 13 38.64 -14.50 3.48
C LYS A 13 37.31 -14.10 4.11
N LEU A 14 37.23 -14.19 5.44
CA LEU A 14 36.08 -13.75 6.25
C LEU A 14 36.45 -12.46 6.98
N TYR A 15 35.70 -11.38 6.74
CA TYR A 15 35.88 -10.11 7.44
C TYR A 15 34.84 -9.96 8.53
N LEU A 16 35.32 -9.67 9.73
CA LEU A 16 34.54 -9.60 10.95
C LEU A 16 34.58 -8.18 11.53
N PRO A 17 33.44 -7.62 11.94
CA PRO A 17 33.44 -6.44 12.78
C PRO A 17 34.22 -6.72 14.07
N ASN A 18 34.95 -5.72 14.58
CA ASN A 18 35.73 -5.84 15.82
C ASN A 18 34.91 -6.16 17.07
N THR A 19 33.58 -6.15 16.96
CA THR A 19 32.63 -6.52 18.01
C THR A 19 32.40 -8.02 18.14
N HIS A 20 32.97 -8.84 17.24
CA HIS A 20 32.73 -10.28 17.19
C HIS A 20 34.00 -11.08 17.53
N SER A 21 33.84 -12.19 18.26
CA SER A 21 34.95 -13.06 18.66
C SER A 21 35.47 -13.89 17.49
N ILE A 22 36.79 -13.85 17.26
CA ILE A 22 37.47 -14.69 16.27
C ILE A 22 37.29 -16.18 16.62
N ASP A 23 37.27 -16.54 17.90
CA ASP A 23 37.15 -17.94 18.35
C ASP A 23 35.78 -18.52 18.03
N PHE A 24 34.72 -17.71 18.11
CA PHE A 24 33.38 -18.11 17.69
C PHE A 24 33.37 -18.49 16.20
N ILE A 25 34.06 -17.71 15.37
CA ILE A 25 34.12 -17.96 13.93
C ILE A 25 34.97 -19.18 13.60
N LYS A 26 36.12 -19.36 14.27
CA LYS A 26 36.90 -20.59 14.12
C LYS A 26 36.08 -21.84 14.49
N SER A 27 35.31 -21.76 15.57
CA SER A 27 34.37 -22.83 15.97
C SER A 27 33.29 -23.08 14.92
N LEU A 28 32.71 -22.02 14.34
CA LEU A 28 31.73 -22.13 13.28
C LEU A 28 32.31 -22.77 12.01
N VAL A 29 33.51 -22.35 11.58
CA VAL A 29 34.21 -22.94 10.42
C VAL A 29 34.50 -24.42 10.66
N LYS A 30 34.89 -24.81 11.88
CA LYS A 30 35.08 -26.22 12.23
C LYS A 30 33.77 -27.00 12.08
N LYS A 31 32.66 -26.49 12.63
CA LYS A 31 31.34 -27.13 12.49
C LYS A 31 30.92 -27.29 11.03
N ILE A 32 31.15 -26.28 10.19
CA ILE A 32 30.85 -26.33 8.75
C ILE A 32 31.66 -27.44 8.04
N ARG A 33 32.91 -27.68 8.44
CA ARG A 33 33.74 -28.75 7.85
C ARG A 33 33.33 -30.17 8.28
N GLU A 34 32.76 -30.29 9.47
CA GLU A 34 32.40 -31.59 10.10
C GLU A 34 30.96 -32.02 9.82
N ASN A 35 30.13 -31.18 9.20
CA ASN A 35 28.71 -31.43 9.00
C ASN A 35 28.30 -31.15 7.55
N ASP A 36 27.26 -31.84 7.07
CA ASP A 36 26.61 -31.50 5.81
C ASP A 36 25.92 -30.14 5.92
N VAL A 37 26.22 -29.24 4.98
CA VAL A 37 25.64 -27.89 4.95
C VAL A 37 24.44 -27.88 4.03
N GLN A 38 23.26 -27.57 4.59
CA GLN A 38 22.06 -27.28 3.80
C GLN A 38 21.93 -25.78 3.57
N VAL A 39 21.82 -25.39 2.30
CA VAL A 39 21.57 -24.00 1.90
C VAL A 39 20.06 -23.81 1.76
N ILE A 40 19.48 -22.98 2.62
CA ILE A 40 18.05 -22.66 2.62
C ILE A 40 17.87 -21.26 2.05
N LEU A 41 17.17 -21.15 0.91
CA LEU A 41 16.72 -19.87 0.40
C LEU A 41 15.56 -19.38 1.26
N THR A 42 15.69 -18.17 1.81
CA THR A 42 14.63 -17.53 2.59
C THR A 42 14.32 -16.17 1.98
N ASP A 43 13.03 -15.90 1.76
CA ASP A 43 12.60 -14.55 1.41
C ASP A 43 12.47 -13.71 2.68
N ARG A 44 12.94 -12.46 2.59
CA ARG A 44 13.07 -11.53 3.70
C ARG A 44 12.81 -10.14 3.16
N LEU A 45 12.04 -9.35 3.90
CA LEU A 45 11.87 -7.94 3.59
C LEU A 45 13.21 -7.23 3.40
N SER A 46 13.23 -6.26 2.48
CA SER A 46 14.43 -5.48 2.21
C SER A 46 14.76 -4.53 3.37
N ILE A 47 16.01 -4.08 3.42
CA ILE A 47 16.43 -3.06 4.38
C ILE A 47 15.62 -1.77 4.21
N ASP A 48 15.25 -1.41 2.98
CA ASP A 48 14.49 -0.19 2.71
C ASP A 48 13.01 -0.32 3.09
N GLN A 49 12.40 -1.50 2.90
CA GLN A 49 11.08 -1.79 3.46
C GLN A 49 11.09 -1.72 4.99
N ASN A 50 12.08 -2.33 5.64
CA ASN A 50 12.23 -2.25 7.09
C ASN A 50 12.35 -0.79 7.57
N ARG A 51 13.19 0.02 6.91
CA ARG A 51 13.35 1.45 7.22
C ARG A 51 12.03 2.20 7.05
N LEU A 52 11.32 1.99 5.95
CA LEU A 52 10.05 2.67 5.68
C LEU A 52 9.00 2.32 6.73
N ILE A 53 8.85 1.04 7.09
CA ILE A 53 7.94 0.61 8.17
C ILE A 53 8.27 1.36 9.47
N TRP A 54 9.55 1.43 9.85
CA TRP A 54 9.95 2.13 11.06
C TRP A 54 9.67 3.63 11.04
N VAL A 55 9.86 4.29 9.90
CA VAL A 55 9.52 5.72 9.74
C VAL A 55 8.01 5.93 9.84
N LEU A 56 7.21 5.07 9.19
CA LEU A 56 5.76 5.13 9.25
C LEU A 56 5.24 4.92 10.69
N CYS A 57 5.72 3.90 11.40
CA CYS A 57 5.33 3.65 12.78
C CYS A 57 5.75 4.77 13.73
N HIS A 58 6.89 5.43 13.46
CA HIS A 58 7.34 6.57 14.25
C HIS A 58 6.40 7.76 14.06
N GLU A 59 6.21 8.20 12.82
CA GLU A 59 5.36 9.34 12.49
C GLU A 59 3.92 9.11 13.00
N TYR A 60 3.40 7.92 12.78
CA TYR A 60 2.05 7.58 13.19
C TYR A 60 1.92 7.49 14.71
N GLY A 61 2.92 6.91 15.39
CA GLY A 61 2.99 6.86 16.84
C GLY A 61 2.99 8.24 17.47
N GLU A 62 3.89 9.12 17.03
CA GLU A 62 4.01 10.50 17.54
C GLU A 62 2.70 11.28 17.41
N LEU A 63 2.01 11.16 16.27
CA LEU A 63 0.73 11.84 16.03
C LEU A 63 -0.42 11.35 16.94
N LEU A 64 -0.30 10.12 17.47
CA LEU A 64 -1.31 9.51 18.34
C LEU A 64 -0.87 9.37 19.80
N GLY A 65 0.36 9.77 20.14
CA GLY A 65 0.92 9.68 21.50
C GLY A 65 1.45 8.30 21.88
N TYR A 66 1.83 7.47 20.91
CA TYR A 66 2.49 6.18 21.12
C TYR A 66 3.97 6.25 20.76
N THR A 67 4.79 5.44 21.42
CA THR A 67 6.15 5.18 20.94
C THR A 67 6.11 4.42 19.61
N ARG A 68 7.20 4.55 18.85
CA ARG A 68 7.37 3.83 17.56
C ARG A 68 7.20 2.32 17.72
N GLU A 69 7.73 1.75 18.80
CA GLU A 69 7.67 0.32 19.10
C GLU A 69 6.25 -0.16 19.47
N GLU A 70 5.50 0.64 20.24
CA GLU A 70 4.09 0.36 20.55
C GLU A 70 3.23 0.42 19.28
N MET A 71 3.38 1.49 18.48
CA MET A 71 2.63 1.65 17.23
C MET A 71 2.91 0.50 16.25
N ARG A 72 4.18 0.08 16.13
CA ARG A 72 4.54 -1.11 15.34
C ARG A 72 3.80 -2.34 15.83
N GLY A 73 3.81 -2.61 17.15
CA GLY A 73 3.14 -3.77 17.73
C GLY A 73 1.63 -3.77 17.51
N ILE A 74 0.97 -2.61 17.65
CA ILE A 74 -0.47 -2.47 17.37
C ILE A 74 -0.76 -2.81 15.91
N LEU A 75 -0.05 -2.17 14.98
CA LEU A 75 -0.27 -2.34 13.55
C LEU A 75 0.05 -3.76 13.06
N GLU A 76 1.14 -4.38 13.55
CA GLU A 76 1.47 -5.77 13.24
C GLU A 76 0.35 -6.72 13.70
N ASN A 77 -0.16 -6.56 14.91
CA ASN A 77 -1.24 -7.39 15.44
C ASN A 77 -2.55 -7.21 14.66
N GLU A 78 -2.94 -5.97 14.37
CA GLU A 78 -4.15 -5.70 13.57
C GLU A 78 -4.03 -6.27 12.16
N PHE A 79 -2.89 -6.07 11.50
CA PHE A 79 -2.65 -6.61 10.17
C PHE A 79 -2.69 -8.14 10.16
N CYS A 80 -2.04 -8.80 11.13
CA CYS A 80 -2.06 -10.26 11.24
C CYS A 80 -3.48 -10.79 11.47
N ASN A 81 -4.25 -10.13 12.34
CA ASN A 81 -5.64 -10.50 12.62
C ASN A 81 -6.55 -10.29 11.40
N GLU A 82 -6.44 -9.15 10.71
CA GLU A 82 -7.27 -8.84 9.54
C GLU A 82 -6.98 -9.74 8.33
N ARG A 83 -5.75 -10.25 8.23
CA ARG A 83 -5.31 -11.11 7.13
C ARG A 83 -5.31 -12.60 7.48
N GLU A 84 -5.62 -12.94 8.72
CA GLU A 84 -5.56 -14.31 9.25
C GLU A 84 -4.20 -14.99 9.00
N ILE A 85 -3.11 -14.24 9.24
CA ILE A 85 -1.73 -14.72 9.08
C ILE A 85 -1.00 -14.79 10.42
N GLU A 86 0.04 -15.62 10.49
CA GLU A 86 0.90 -15.72 11.66
C GLU A 86 1.69 -14.44 11.92
N TYR A 87 1.97 -14.17 13.20
CA TYR A 87 2.80 -13.04 13.60
C TYR A 87 4.22 -13.16 13.03
N PHE A 88 4.71 -12.09 12.41
CA PHE A 88 6.02 -12.04 11.78
C PHE A 88 6.92 -10.99 12.43
N SER A 89 8.22 -11.08 12.14
CA SER A 89 9.13 -9.98 12.44
C SER A 89 9.38 -9.10 11.23
N ILE A 90 9.44 -7.78 11.43
CA ILE A 90 9.99 -6.86 10.42
C ILE A 90 11.52 -6.82 10.43
N SER A 91 12.23 -7.55 11.30
CA SER A 91 13.70 -7.53 11.32
C SER A 91 14.27 -8.48 10.26
N PRO A 92 15.00 -8.00 9.24
CA PRO A 92 15.44 -8.83 8.11
C PRO A 92 16.45 -9.94 8.48
N HIS A 93 16.98 -9.91 9.71
CA HIS A 93 17.96 -10.87 10.20
C HIS A 93 17.36 -11.93 11.13
N LYS A 94 16.05 -11.91 11.39
CA LYS A 94 15.37 -12.92 12.20
C LYS A 94 14.88 -14.09 11.34
N GLU A 95 14.81 -15.26 11.96
CA GLU A 95 14.31 -16.48 11.31
C GLU A 95 12.85 -16.35 10.87
N ASN A 96 12.02 -15.70 11.70
CA ASN A 96 10.62 -15.42 11.41
C ASN A 96 10.39 -14.06 10.73
N ALA A 97 11.39 -13.52 10.02
CA ALA A 97 11.17 -12.27 9.30
C ALA A 97 10.17 -12.47 8.14
N CYS A 98 9.30 -11.49 7.91
CA CYS A 98 8.36 -11.55 6.80
C CYS A 98 9.05 -11.49 5.44
N SER A 99 8.36 -12.01 4.43
CA SER A 99 8.73 -11.91 3.01
C SER A 99 8.66 -10.46 2.51
N MET A 100 9.27 -10.19 1.35
CA MET A 100 9.14 -8.88 0.70
C MET A 100 7.68 -8.56 0.34
N GLU A 101 6.89 -9.56 -0.04
CA GLU A 101 5.48 -9.40 -0.37
C GLU A 101 4.66 -8.99 0.86
N ILE A 102 4.82 -9.69 1.99
CA ILE A 102 4.14 -9.34 3.24
C ILE A 102 4.55 -7.97 3.74
N ALA A 103 5.83 -7.60 3.64
CA ALA A 103 6.28 -6.26 4.01
C ALA A 103 5.66 -5.17 3.13
N THR A 104 5.52 -5.41 1.82
CA THR A 104 4.83 -4.51 0.89
C THR A 104 3.37 -4.31 1.28
N GLU A 105 2.66 -5.41 1.53
CA GLU A 105 1.26 -5.36 1.97
C GLU A 105 1.10 -4.70 3.34
N PHE A 106 2.07 -4.90 4.24
CA PHE A 106 2.05 -4.25 5.54
C PHE A 106 2.29 -2.74 5.45
N ILE A 107 3.21 -2.27 4.60
CA ILE A 107 3.41 -0.84 4.32
C ILE A 107 2.12 -0.22 3.76
N GLN A 108 1.49 -0.91 2.79
CA GLN A 108 0.21 -0.50 2.22
C GLN A 108 -0.87 -0.39 3.31
N PHE A 109 -0.97 -1.39 4.18
CA PHE A 109 -1.90 -1.41 5.30
C PHE A 109 -1.68 -0.23 6.26
N ILE A 110 -0.45 0.06 6.68
CA ILE A 110 -0.17 1.15 7.63
C ILE A 110 -0.67 2.50 7.07
N ILE A 111 -0.46 2.75 5.78
CA ILE A 111 -0.90 3.98 5.11
C ILE A 111 -2.43 4.03 4.99
N GLU A 112 -3.07 2.94 4.57
CA GLU A 112 -4.53 2.84 4.50
C GLU A 112 -5.18 3.02 5.88
N HIS A 113 -4.56 2.43 6.91
CA HIS A 113 -4.98 2.52 8.29
C HIS A 113 -4.89 3.96 8.81
N SER A 114 -3.79 4.66 8.53
CA SER A 114 -3.64 6.07 8.93
C SER A 114 -4.73 6.94 8.30
N ILE A 115 -5.03 6.73 7.02
CA ILE A 115 -6.09 7.46 6.30
C ILE A 115 -7.46 7.19 6.94
N LYS A 116 -7.75 5.93 7.28
CA LYS A 116 -8.99 5.49 7.97
C LYS A 116 -9.13 6.15 9.34
N MET A 117 -8.04 6.26 10.07
CA MET A 117 -7.98 6.95 11.36
C MET A 117 -7.95 8.48 11.25
N GLY A 118 -7.95 9.03 10.03
CA GLY A 118 -7.92 10.46 9.80
C GLY A 118 -6.56 11.12 10.07
N VAL A 119 -5.48 10.34 10.09
CA VAL A 119 -4.11 10.79 10.33
C VAL A 119 -3.35 10.91 9.01
N ASN A 120 -2.79 12.10 8.77
CA ASN A 120 -1.96 12.37 7.60
C ASN A 120 -0.47 12.19 7.94
N LEU A 121 0.18 11.19 7.34
CA LEU A 121 1.58 10.87 7.61
C LEU A 121 2.52 11.69 6.72
N ILE A 122 3.55 12.29 7.33
CA ILE A 122 4.67 12.91 6.62
C ILE A 122 5.93 12.05 6.80
N ILE A 123 6.46 11.54 5.69
CA ILE A 123 7.59 10.63 5.71
C ILE A 123 8.88 11.42 5.57
N HIS A 124 9.69 11.38 6.63
CA HIS A 124 10.99 12.04 6.68
C HIS A 124 12.09 11.10 6.18
N GLU A 125 12.70 11.43 5.05
CA GLU A 125 13.79 10.65 4.44
C GLU A 125 15.11 11.41 4.50
N GLY A 126 16.17 10.75 4.99
CA GLY A 126 17.48 11.37 5.17
C GLY A 126 17.65 11.99 6.56
N LYS A 127 18.69 12.82 6.71
CA LYS A 127 19.04 13.46 8.00
C LYS A 127 19.54 14.89 7.78
N GLY A 128 19.33 15.74 8.79
CA GLY A 128 19.86 17.10 8.82
C GLY A 128 19.36 17.96 7.65
N PRO A 129 20.22 18.83 7.07
CA PRO A 129 19.84 19.73 5.98
C PRO A 129 19.36 19.04 4.69
N LEU A 130 19.67 17.75 4.51
CA LEU A 130 19.27 16.96 3.34
C LEU A 130 17.95 16.20 3.54
N MET A 131 17.30 16.36 4.69
CA MET A 131 16.05 15.69 5.00
C MET A 131 14.94 16.12 4.04
N LYS A 132 14.38 15.16 3.32
CA LYS A 132 13.24 15.34 2.43
C LYS A 132 11.95 14.97 3.17
N ARG A 133 10.89 15.73 2.92
CA ARG A 133 9.53 15.39 3.36
C ARG A 133 8.77 14.82 2.19
N LYS A 134 8.29 13.59 2.35
CA LYS A 134 7.44 12.88 1.41
C LYS A 134 6.04 12.75 1.99
N GLN A 135 5.05 12.72 1.12
CA GLN A 135 3.67 12.43 1.47
C GLN A 135 3.43 10.93 1.32
N ALA A 136 2.36 10.41 1.92
CA ALA A 136 2.03 8.98 1.85
C ALA A 136 1.98 8.45 0.39
N ARG A 137 1.44 9.25 -0.55
CA ARG A 137 1.37 8.92 -1.98
C ARG A 137 2.74 8.66 -2.64
N ASP A 138 3.81 9.25 -2.08
CA ASP A 138 5.15 9.18 -2.66
C ASP A 138 5.88 7.87 -2.28
N VAL A 139 5.32 7.10 -1.33
CA VAL A 139 5.93 5.88 -0.78
C VAL A 139 4.97 4.68 -0.75
N VAL A 140 3.70 4.89 -1.05
CA VAL A 140 2.67 3.84 -1.01
C VAL A 140 2.90 2.81 -2.14
N PRO A 141 2.86 1.51 -1.85
CA PRO A 141 3.08 0.49 -2.87
C PRO A 141 2.04 0.46 -3.99
N ASP A 142 0.76 0.52 -3.64
CA ASP A 142 -0.36 0.53 -4.59
C ASP A 142 -1.11 1.87 -4.52
N ILE A 143 -0.87 2.69 -5.54
CA ILE A 143 -1.46 4.02 -5.66
C ILE A 143 -2.98 3.97 -5.85
N ARG A 144 -3.52 2.93 -6.50
CA ARG A 144 -4.97 2.82 -6.75
C ARG A 144 -5.70 2.52 -5.46
N ARG A 145 -5.16 1.61 -4.64
CA ARG A 145 -5.68 1.32 -3.30
C ARG A 145 -5.58 2.55 -2.39
N PHE A 146 -4.48 3.30 -2.46
CA PHE A 146 -4.33 4.58 -1.77
C PHE A 146 -5.43 5.59 -2.15
N VAL A 147 -5.64 5.83 -3.45
CA VAL A 147 -6.69 6.75 -3.93
C VAL A 147 -8.08 6.29 -3.47
N LEU A 148 -8.34 4.98 -3.47
CA LEU A 148 -9.59 4.43 -2.95
C LEU A 148 -9.76 4.68 -1.44
N ALA A 149 -8.71 4.45 -0.65
CA ALA A 149 -8.73 4.75 0.78
C ALA A 149 -8.99 6.25 1.04
N CYS A 150 -8.39 7.14 0.25
CA CYS A 150 -8.63 8.57 0.33
C CYS A 150 -10.10 8.94 0.02
N LEU A 151 -10.68 8.38 -1.04
CA LEU A 151 -12.08 8.56 -1.42
C LEU A 151 -13.03 8.10 -0.31
N LEU A 152 -12.83 6.89 0.23
CA LEU A 152 -13.70 6.33 1.27
C LEU A 152 -13.66 7.14 2.58
N ASN A 153 -12.55 7.82 2.87
CA ASN A 153 -12.32 8.52 4.13
C ASN A 153 -12.34 10.06 4.01
N LYS A 154 -12.79 10.60 2.88
CA LYS A 154 -12.82 12.05 2.59
C LYS A 154 -11.48 12.74 2.90
N THR A 155 -10.41 12.16 2.39
CA THR A 155 -9.04 12.65 2.53
C THR A 155 -8.52 13.09 1.17
N CYS A 156 -7.78 14.20 1.10
CA CYS A 156 -7.19 14.65 -0.16
C CYS A 156 -6.06 13.71 -0.57
N ALA A 157 -6.13 13.13 -1.76
CA ALA A 157 -5.11 12.21 -2.27
C ALA A 157 -3.73 12.89 -2.44
N VAL A 158 -3.70 14.22 -2.63
CA VAL A 158 -2.43 14.94 -2.74
C VAL A 158 -1.82 15.23 -1.37
N CYS A 159 -2.56 15.90 -0.47
CA CYS A 159 -1.96 16.48 0.74
C CYS A 159 -2.51 15.94 2.06
N GLY A 160 -3.43 14.98 2.02
CA GLY A 160 -4.01 14.37 3.21
C GLY A 160 -4.97 15.23 4.03
N ARG A 161 -5.24 16.48 3.62
CA ARG A 161 -6.23 17.35 4.28
C ARG A 161 -7.65 16.78 4.16
N LYS A 162 -8.47 17.03 5.18
CA LYS A 162 -9.92 16.79 5.18
C LYS A 162 -10.65 17.92 4.41
N ASN A 163 -11.98 17.88 4.40
CA ASN A 163 -12.85 18.79 3.62
C ASN A 163 -12.55 18.70 2.12
N VAL A 164 -12.87 17.54 1.56
CA VAL A 164 -12.63 17.22 0.15
C VAL A 164 -13.90 16.96 -0.61
N GLU A 165 -13.81 17.18 -1.91
CA GLU A 165 -14.84 16.86 -2.88
C GLU A 165 -14.41 15.64 -3.69
N LEU A 166 -15.41 14.94 -4.21
CA LEU A 166 -15.21 13.88 -5.18
C LEU A 166 -15.06 14.55 -6.54
N HIS A 167 -13.93 14.33 -7.19
CA HIS A 167 -13.58 14.97 -8.44
C HIS A 167 -13.57 13.95 -9.58
N HIS A 168 -14.20 14.31 -10.70
CA HIS A 168 -14.14 13.58 -11.94
C HIS A 168 -12.81 13.85 -12.63
N TRP A 169 -11.99 12.82 -12.74
CA TRP A 169 -10.71 12.92 -13.43
C TRP A 169 -10.88 13.09 -14.94
N ASP A 170 -11.85 12.38 -15.51
CA ASP A 170 -12.20 12.49 -16.93
C ASP A 170 -13.39 13.46 -17.10
N PRO A 171 -13.44 14.25 -18.19
CA PRO A 171 -14.59 15.10 -18.47
C PRO A 171 -15.88 14.28 -18.58
N ILE A 172 -16.95 14.73 -17.92
CA ILE A 172 -18.27 14.06 -17.95
C ILE A 172 -18.95 14.16 -19.34
N GLY A 173 -18.41 14.97 -20.26
CA GLY A 173 -19.00 15.21 -21.57
C GLY A 173 -20.40 15.82 -21.50
N SER A 174 -21.15 15.77 -22.62
CA SER A 174 -22.46 16.42 -22.77
C SER A 174 -23.61 15.78 -21.98
N PHE A 175 -23.37 14.65 -21.30
CA PHE A 175 -24.42 13.91 -20.60
C PHE A 175 -24.82 14.56 -19.26
N GLY A 176 -23.99 15.44 -18.70
CA GLY A 176 -24.31 16.22 -17.50
C GLY A 176 -24.34 15.43 -16.19
N TYR A 177 -24.16 16.15 -15.07
CA TYR A 177 -24.01 15.57 -13.73
C TYR A 177 -25.23 14.73 -13.27
N GLU A 178 -26.43 15.02 -13.76
CA GLU A 178 -27.66 14.28 -13.42
C GLU A 178 -27.64 12.82 -13.92
N HIS A 179 -26.85 12.54 -14.96
CA HIS A 179 -26.77 11.23 -15.59
C HIS A 179 -25.52 10.44 -15.15
N ASP A 180 -24.66 11.02 -14.33
CA ASP A 180 -23.48 10.34 -13.81
C ASP A 180 -23.86 9.17 -12.90
N ASP A 181 -23.46 7.97 -13.28
CA ASP A 181 -23.65 6.74 -12.52
C ASP A 181 -22.36 6.24 -11.84
N GLY A 182 -21.26 6.98 -11.96
CA GLY A 182 -19.97 6.68 -11.35
C GLY A 182 -19.15 5.60 -12.05
N LEU A 183 -19.62 5.06 -13.18
CA LEU A 183 -18.94 3.96 -13.88
C LEU A 183 -18.30 4.36 -15.21
N GLN A 184 -18.47 5.61 -15.63
CA GLN A 184 -18.06 6.09 -16.96
C GLN A 184 -16.81 6.98 -16.94
N THR A 185 -16.37 7.40 -15.76
CA THR A 185 -15.17 8.22 -15.56
C THR A 185 -14.34 7.70 -14.40
N ARG A 186 -13.09 8.14 -14.32
CA ARG A 186 -12.25 7.97 -13.14
C ARG A 186 -12.52 9.03 -12.08
N PHE A 187 -12.22 8.69 -10.82
CA PHE A 187 -12.49 9.56 -9.67
C PHE A 187 -11.29 9.68 -8.73
N ILE A 188 -11.16 10.84 -8.09
CA ILE A 188 -10.17 11.14 -7.06
C ILE A 188 -10.75 12.08 -6.01
N SER A 189 -10.24 12.05 -4.77
CA SER A 189 -10.66 12.99 -3.71
C SER A 189 -9.66 14.13 -3.57
N LEU A 190 -10.14 15.38 -3.73
CA LEU A 190 -9.30 16.58 -3.71
C LEU A 190 -9.88 17.62 -2.74
N CYS A 191 -9.01 18.30 -1.97
CA CYS A 191 -9.42 19.51 -1.26
C CYS A 191 -9.59 20.66 -2.27
N GLY A 192 -10.30 21.73 -1.90
CA GLY A 192 -10.62 22.83 -2.83
C GLY A 192 -9.41 23.45 -3.55
N GLU A 193 -8.25 23.52 -2.88
CA GLU A 193 -6.99 24.00 -3.46
C GLU A 193 -6.51 23.10 -4.61
N HIS A 194 -6.35 21.80 -4.37
CA HIS A 194 -5.92 20.85 -5.40
C HIS A 194 -7.00 20.58 -6.45
N HIS A 195 -8.27 20.74 -6.08
CA HIS A 195 -9.39 20.65 -7.02
C HIS A 195 -9.32 21.81 -8.03
N SER A 196 -9.11 23.03 -7.54
CA SER A 196 -8.94 24.21 -8.41
C SER A 196 -7.66 24.11 -9.25
N GLU A 197 -6.57 23.62 -8.66
CA GLU A 197 -5.32 23.38 -9.39
C GLU A 197 -5.50 22.36 -10.52
N PHE A 198 -6.22 21.25 -10.28
CA PHE A 198 -6.51 20.27 -11.33
C PHE A 198 -7.22 20.92 -12.52
N HIS A 199 -8.24 21.74 -12.26
CA HIS A 199 -8.94 22.46 -13.32
C HIS A 199 -8.06 23.48 -14.05
N LEU A 200 -7.05 24.04 -13.38
CA LEU A 200 -6.13 25.01 -13.96
C LEU A 200 -5.08 24.35 -14.87
N ILE A 201 -4.47 23.25 -14.41
CA ILE A 201 -3.31 22.63 -15.10
C ILE A 201 -3.69 21.43 -15.97
N GLY A 202 -4.87 20.84 -15.74
CA GLY A 202 -5.35 19.66 -16.45
C GLY A 202 -4.77 18.33 -15.94
N ALA A 203 -5.38 17.23 -16.39
CA ALA A 203 -5.10 15.89 -15.88
C ALA A 203 -3.65 15.42 -16.10
N GLU A 204 -3.08 15.68 -17.28
CA GLU A 204 -1.73 15.22 -17.65
C GLU A 204 -0.66 15.88 -16.78
N GLU A 205 -0.72 17.21 -16.62
CA GLU A 205 0.23 17.94 -15.79
C GLU A 205 0.03 17.63 -14.29
N PHE A 206 -1.21 17.45 -13.86
CA PHE A 206 -1.51 17.04 -12.48
C PHE A 206 -0.94 15.65 -12.16
N GLU A 207 -1.09 14.69 -13.06
CA GLU A 207 -0.50 13.36 -12.95
C GLU A 207 1.03 13.43 -12.90
N ARG A 208 1.64 14.20 -13.81
CA ARG A 208 3.10 14.37 -13.86
C ARG A 208 3.65 14.95 -12.56
N ARG A 209 2.91 15.90 -11.96
CA ARG A 209 3.33 16.60 -10.74
C ARG A 209 3.15 15.78 -9.47
N TYR A 210 2.06 15.03 -9.36
CA TYR A 210 1.71 14.34 -8.11
C TYR A 210 1.83 12.82 -8.17
N HIS A 211 2.08 12.26 -9.36
CA HIS A 211 2.11 10.82 -9.63
C HIS A 211 0.80 10.13 -9.21
N LEU A 212 -0.32 10.82 -9.42
CA LEU A 212 -1.67 10.34 -9.10
C LEU A 212 -2.51 10.27 -10.36
N GLN A 213 -3.40 9.28 -10.40
CA GLN A 213 -4.48 9.19 -11.37
C GLN A 213 -5.81 8.91 -10.63
N GLY A 214 -6.91 9.33 -11.24
CA GLY A 214 -8.23 8.89 -10.79
C GLY A 214 -8.40 7.37 -10.99
N ILE A 215 -9.30 6.77 -10.21
CA ILE A 215 -9.61 5.34 -10.31
C ILE A 215 -10.99 5.08 -10.91
N TRP A 216 -11.10 3.97 -11.66
CA TRP A 216 -12.37 3.42 -12.07
C TRP A 216 -13.09 2.77 -10.89
N LEU A 217 -14.38 3.03 -10.76
CA LEU A 217 -15.20 2.45 -9.71
C LEU A 217 -15.93 1.20 -10.22
N SER A 218 -16.03 0.18 -9.36
CA SER A 218 -16.96 -0.92 -9.56
C SER A 218 -18.33 -0.54 -8.99
N VAL A 219 -19.38 -1.30 -9.36
CA VAL A 219 -20.74 -1.13 -8.81
C VAL A 219 -20.72 -1.12 -7.27
N ASN A 220 -19.96 -2.01 -6.65
CA ASN A 220 -19.84 -2.08 -5.19
C ASN A 220 -19.16 -0.84 -4.60
N LEU A 221 -18.15 -0.31 -5.28
CA LEU A 221 -17.49 0.93 -4.87
C LEU A 221 -18.41 2.14 -5.02
N VAL A 222 -19.20 2.22 -6.10
CA VAL A 222 -20.22 3.29 -6.23
C VAL A 222 -21.23 3.21 -5.09
N ILE A 223 -21.72 2.01 -4.74
CA ILE A 223 -22.63 1.82 -3.61
C ILE A 223 -21.99 2.29 -2.29
N ALA A 224 -20.72 1.94 -2.05
CA ALA A 224 -20.00 2.38 -0.85
C ALA A 224 -19.82 3.90 -0.84
N LEU A 225 -19.34 4.48 -1.94
CA LEU A 225 -19.07 5.90 -2.06
C LEU A 225 -20.34 6.75 -2.05
N LYS A 226 -21.49 6.24 -2.48
CA LYS A 226 -22.77 6.97 -2.37
C LYS A 226 -23.18 7.18 -0.90
N LYS A 227 -22.74 6.33 0.03
CA LYS A 227 -22.91 6.57 1.48
C LYS A 227 -22.03 7.72 1.98
N VAL A 228 -20.86 7.89 1.36
CA VAL A 228 -19.86 8.92 1.71
C VAL A 228 -20.19 10.26 1.02
N TYR A 229 -20.65 10.21 -0.23
CA TYR A 229 -20.96 11.32 -1.11
C TYR A 229 -22.42 11.23 -1.62
N PRO A 230 -23.43 11.53 -0.77
CA PRO A 230 -24.84 11.28 -1.09
C PRO A 230 -25.36 11.99 -2.35
N TRP A 231 -24.81 13.16 -2.65
CA TRP A 231 -25.23 14.01 -3.77
C TRP A 231 -24.62 13.60 -5.13
N HIS A 232 -23.67 12.66 -5.12
CA HIS A 232 -23.01 12.16 -6.33
C HIS A 232 -23.70 10.89 -6.87
N PHE A 233 -23.32 10.51 -8.09
CA PHE A 233 -23.81 9.31 -8.78
C PHE A 233 -25.33 9.30 -8.93
N LYS A 234 -25.93 10.40 -9.38
CA LYS A 234 -27.40 10.57 -9.48
C LYS A 234 -28.05 9.61 -10.48
N GLY A 235 -27.34 9.30 -11.55
CA GLY A 235 -27.74 8.32 -12.57
C GLY A 235 -27.69 6.88 -12.07
N PHE A 236 -26.98 6.59 -10.98
CA PHE A 236 -26.82 5.23 -10.47
C PHE A 236 -28.12 4.67 -9.87
N LYS A 237 -28.58 3.52 -10.39
CA LYS A 237 -29.76 2.78 -9.90
C LYS A 237 -29.37 1.34 -9.57
N LYS A 238 -29.31 0.99 -8.28
CA LYS A 238 -28.83 -0.31 -7.80
C LYS A 238 -29.63 -1.49 -8.39
N GLU A 239 -30.94 -1.31 -8.53
CA GLU A 239 -31.88 -2.33 -8.99
C GLU A 239 -31.63 -2.70 -10.46
N LYS A 240 -31.27 -1.71 -11.30
CA LYS A 240 -30.91 -1.96 -12.71
C LYS A 240 -29.66 -2.83 -12.81
N TYR A 241 -28.69 -2.62 -11.93
CA TYR A 241 -27.44 -3.38 -11.93
C TYR A 241 -27.64 -4.82 -11.45
N ILE A 242 -28.37 -5.04 -10.35
CA ILE A 242 -28.69 -6.40 -9.86
C ILE A 242 -29.38 -7.21 -10.97
N LYS A 243 -30.40 -6.63 -11.60
CA LYS A 243 -31.13 -7.28 -12.70
C LYS A 243 -30.22 -7.63 -13.88
N SER A 244 -29.25 -6.78 -14.22
CA SER A 244 -28.29 -7.07 -15.29
C SER A 244 -27.29 -8.18 -14.95
N LEU A 245 -26.94 -8.34 -13.67
CA LEU A 245 -26.06 -9.42 -13.21
C LEU A 245 -26.79 -10.77 -13.23
N GLU A 246 -28.06 -10.78 -12.82
CA GLU A 246 -28.93 -11.96 -12.90
C GLU A 246 -29.06 -12.45 -14.35
N VAL A 247 -29.37 -11.54 -15.28
CA VAL A 247 -29.46 -11.87 -16.72
C VAL A 247 -28.14 -12.42 -17.28
N LYS A 248 -26.99 -11.78 -16.97
CA LYS A 248 -25.68 -12.27 -17.42
C LYS A 248 -25.31 -13.64 -16.85
N ASN A 249 -25.72 -13.92 -15.62
CA ASN A 249 -25.50 -15.22 -14.99
C ASN A 249 -26.38 -16.31 -15.61
N ASP A 250 -27.63 -16.00 -15.94
CA ASP A 250 -28.53 -16.92 -16.64
C ASP A 250 -28.03 -17.21 -18.06
N GLU A 251 -27.56 -16.21 -18.80
CA GLU A 251 -26.94 -16.40 -20.13
C GLU A 251 -25.70 -17.31 -20.07
N ARG A 252 -24.82 -17.09 -19.08
CA ARG A 252 -23.63 -17.95 -18.87
C ARG A 252 -24.01 -19.38 -18.52
N ARG A 253 -25.03 -19.56 -17.68
CA ARG A 253 -25.54 -20.88 -17.29
C ARG A 253 -26.13 -21.62 -18.49
N ASN A 254 -26.91 -20.93 -19.32
CA ASN A 254 -27.49 -21.47 -20.55
C ASN A 254 -26.43 -21.77 -21.61
N HIS A 255 -25.36 -20.98 -21.70
CA HIS A 255 -24.26 -21.26 -22.62
C HIS A 255 -23.44 -22.49 -22.20
N LYS A 256 -23.23 -22.69 -20.89
CA LYS A 256 -22.56 -23.88 -20.35
C LYS A 256 -23.39 -25.15 -20.58
N LEU A 257 -24.69 -25.10 -20.31
CA LEU A 257 -25.63 -26.20 -20.59
C LEU A 257 -25.70 -26.59 -22.07
N LYS A 258 -25.47 -25.64 -23.00
CA LYS A 258 -25.39 -25.94 -24.44
C LYS A 258 -24.07 -26.57 -24.85
N LYS A 259 -22.97 -26.29 -24.15
CA LYS A 259 -21.66 -26.91 -24.41
C LYS A 259 -21.54 -28.32 -23.83
N ASP A 260 -22.22 -28.60 -22.72
CA ASP A 260 -22.20 -29.92 -22.09
C ASP A 260 -23.16 -30.92 -22.77
N ASN A 261 -23.97 -30.46 -23.73
CA ASN A 261 -24.92 -31.27 -24.53
C ASN A 261 -24.50 -31.42 -26.01
N LEU A 262 -23.22 -31.18 -26.31
CA LEU A 262 -22.56 -31.32 -27.63
C LEU A 262 -21.35 -32.23 -27.46
#